data_AF-A0A1I1SZ33-F1
#
_entry.id   AF-A0A1I1SZ33-F1
#
_cell.length_a   1.000
_cell.length_b   1.000
_cell.length_c   1.000
_cell.angle_alpha   90.00
_cell.angle_beta   90.00
_cell.angle_gamma   90.00
#
_symmetry.space_group_name_H-M   'P 1'
#
loop_
_entity.id
_entity.type
_entity.pdbx_description
1 polymer ?
#
loop_
_entity_poly.entity_id
_entity_poly.type
_entity_poly.pdbx_seq_one_letter_code
_entity_poly.pdbx_strand_id
1 'polypeptide(L)'
;MIVLRRPVESAQYTSLAFGSRCKDARVRPSTGSVGDAYDNAMCESFFATLECELLDRNRFRSHSEARMAVFSFIEGFYNPSRRHSALGYLSPIEYERKHLELK
;
A
#
# COMPACT_ATOMS: atom_id res chain seq x y z
N MET A 1 -15.41 -29.68 -12.26
CA MET A 1 -14.31 -29.26 -11.36
C MET A 1 -13.76 -27.95 -11.91
N ILE A 2 -14.14 -26.81 -11.33
CA ILE A 2 -13.72 -25.49 -11.82
C ILE A 2 -12.34 -25.22 -11.24
N VAL A 3 -11.34 -25.17 -12.11
CA VAL A 3 -9.98 -24.75 -11.77
C VAL A 3 -10.04 -23.28 -11.38
N LEU A 4 -9.74 -22.97 -10.11
CA LEU A 4 -9.54 -21.60 -9.66
C LEU A 4 -8.44 -20.97 -10.54
N ARG A 5 -8.80 -19.90 -11.27
CA ARG A 5 -7.82 -19.10 -12.02
C ARG A 5 -6.73 -18.63 -11.06
N ARG A 6 -5.48 -18.62 -11.53
CA ARG A 6 -4.32 -18.04 -10.83
C ARG A 6 -4.66 -16.62 -10.35
N PRO A 7 -4.14 -16.17 -9.19
CA PRO A 7 -4.18 -14.75 -8.84
C PRO A 7 -3.55 -14.01 -10.01
N VAL A 8 -4.25 -12.99 -10.52
CA VAL A 8 -3.79 -12.23 -11.67
C VAL A 8 -2.47 -11.57 -11.29
N GLU A 9 -1.34 -12.09 -11.77
CA GLU A 9 -0.14 -11.27 -11.90
C GLU A 9 -0.52 -10.16 -12.88
N SER A 10 -0.71 -8.94 -12.38
CA SER A 10 -1.05 -7.85 -13.28
C SER A 10 0.11 -7.68 -14.24
N ALA A 11 -0.17 -7.84 -15.54
CA ALA A 11 0.82 -7.72 -16.62
C ALA A 11 1.61 -6.39 -16.60
N GLN A 12 1.13 -5.43 -15.81
CA GLN A 12 1.79 -4.17 -15.50
C GLN A 12 3.11 -4.35 -14.72
N TYR A 13 3.17 -5.19 -13.68
CA TYR A 13 4.38 -5.40 -12.87
C TYR A 13 5.41 -6.29 -13.54
N THR A 14 4.99 -7.08 -14.55
CA THR A 14 5.89 -7.88 -15.40
C THR A 14 6.19 -7.20 -16.75
N SER A 15 5.68 -5.99 -16.97
CA SER A 15 5.90 -5.24 -18.21
C SER A 15 7.35 -4.77 -18.36
N LEU A 16 7.84 -4.74 -19.61
CA LEU A 16 9.17 -4.21 -19.93
C LEU A 16 9.32 -2.74 -19.50
N ALA A 17 8.24 -1.96 -19.58
CA ALA A 17 8.23 -0.56 -19.15
C ALA A 17 8.50 -0.43 -17.64
N PHE A 18 7.88 -1.28 -16.82
CA PHE A 18 8.14 -1.32 -15.38
C PHE A 18 9.58 -1.75 -15.07
N GLY A 19 10.06 -2.83 -15.70
CA GLY A 19 11.44 -3.30 -15.53
C GLY A 19 12.50 -2.26 -15.91
N SER A 20 12.28 -1.52 -17.01
CA SER A 20 13.18 -0.44 -17.42
C SER A 20 13.23 0.68 -16.38
N ARG A 21 12.08 1.10 -15.85
CA ARG A 21 12.01 2.13 -14.81
C ARG A 21 12.68 1.70 -13.50
N CYS A 22 12.53 0.44 -13.08
CA CYS A 22 13.23 -0.09 -11.91
C CYS A 22 14.75 -0.05 -12.12
N LYS A 23 15.22 -0.40 -13.31
CA LYS A 23 16.65 -0.33 -13.66
C LYS A 23 17.18 1.10 -13.60
N ASP A 24 16.44 2.07 -14.14
CA ASP A 24 16.80 3.49 -14.10
C ASP A 24 16.86 4.02 -12.66
N ALA A 25 15.90 3.60 -11.82
CA ALA A 25 15.84 3.96 -10.40
C ALA A 25 16.86 3.20 -9.53
N ARG A 26 17.66 2.28 -10.10
CA ARG A 26 18.56 1.37 -9.38
C ARG A 26 17.86 0.53 -8.32
N VAL A 27 16.59 0.24 -8.52
CA VAL A 27 15.77 -0.62 -7.65
C VAL A 27 15.72 -2.01 -8.28
N ARG A 28 16.06 -3.04 -7.50
CA ARG A 28 15.90 -4.42 -7.94
C ARG A 28 14.43 -4.83 -7.74
N PRO A 29 13.66 -5.09 -8.81
CA PRO A 29 12.31 -5.59 -8.65
C PRO A 29 12.39 -6.99 -8.02
N SER A 30 11.69 -7.17 -6.91
CA SER A 30 11.52 -8.46 -6.24
C SER A 30 10.02 -8.74 -6.22
N THR A 31 9.56 -9.54 -7.17
CA THR A 31 8.25 -10.20 -7.04
C THR A 31 8.48 -11.39 -6.13
N GLY A 32 8.03 -11.31 -4.88
CA GLY A 32 8.19 -12.36 -3.88
C GLY A 32 7.62 -13.72 -4.34
N SER A 33 7.90 -14.77 -3.57
CA SER A 33 7.34 -16.11 -3.80
C SER A 33 5.81 -16.05 -3.81
N VAL A 34 5.18 -16.84 -4.69
CA VAL A 34 3.71 -16.97 -4.69
C VAL A 34 3.25 -17.53 -3.34
N GLY A 35 2.45 -16.76 -2.60
CA GLY A 35 1.84 -17.21 -1.35
C GLY A 35 2.46 -16.69 -0.05
N ASP A 36 3.46 -15.80 -0.10
CA ASP A 36 3.94 -15.10 1.09
C ASP A 36 2.95 -13.98 1.48
N ALA A 37 1.89 -14.39 2.20
CA ALA A 37 0.84 -13.48 2.67
C ALA A 37 1.36 -12.37 3.59
N TYR A 38 2.54 -12.54 4.20
CA TYR A 38 3.15 -11.55 5.08
C TYR A 38 3.53 -10.26 4.36
N ASP A 39 4.04 -10.36 3.13
CA ASP A 39 4.44 -9.18 2.35
C ASP A 39 3.21 -8.35 1.94
N ASN A 40 2.08 -9.01 1.70
CA ASN A 40 0.84 -8.34 1.32
C ASN A 40 -0.03 -7.94 2.53
N ALA A 41 0.13 -8.57 3.70
CA ALA A 41 -0.71 -8.35 4.87
C ALA A 41 -0.76 -6.88 5.31
N MET A 42 0.37 -6.17 5.21
CA MET A 42 0.43 -4.74 5.52
C MET A 42 -0.37 -3.90 4.51
N CYS A 43 -0.24 -4.22 3.22
CA CYS A 43 -1.01 -3.59 2.15
C CYS A 43 -2.51 -3.89 2.30
N GLU A 44 -2.88 -5.14 2.55
CA GLU A 44 -4.28 -5.55 2.78
C GLU A 44 -4.88 -4.83 3.99
N SER A 45 -4.14 -4.73 5.10
CA SER A 45 -4.59 -3.99 6.28
C SER A 45 -4.78 -2.49 5.99
N PHE A 46 -3.92 -1.89 5.16
CA PHE A 46 -4.08 -0.52 4.69
C PHE A 46 -5.36 -0.36 3.87
N PHE A 47 -5.55 -1.20 2.85
CA PHE A 47 -6.72 -1.10 1.95
C PHE A 47 -8.03 -1.35 2.69
N ALA A 48 -8.08 -2.34 3.58
CA ALA A 48 -9.25 -2.59 4.42
C ALA A 48 -9.60 -1.37 5.28
N THR A 49 -8.59 -0.68 5.82
CA THR A 49 -8.77 0.56 6.58
C THR A 49 -9.30 1.68 5.70
N LEU A 50 -8.68 1.90 4.53
CA LEU A 50 -9.09 2.93 3.58
C LEU A 50 -10.54 2.73 3.13
N GLU A 51 -10.92 1.49 2.83
CA GLU A 51 -12.29 1.15 2.46
C GLU A 51 -13.27 1.44 3.61
N CYS A 52 -13.02 0.89 4.80
CA CYS A 52 -13.94 1.01 5.94
C CYS A 52 -14.08 2.45 6.47
N GLU A 53 -12.99 3.21 6.50
CA GLU A 53 -12.96 4.53 7.13
C GLU A 53 -13.23 5.66 6.13
N LEU A 54 -12.80 5.53 4.87
CA LEU A 54 -12.96 6.56 3.85
C LEU A 54 -14.04 6.23 2.82
N LEU A 55 -13.98 5.07 2.17
CA LEU A 55 -14.84 4.78 1.01
C LEU A 55 -16.27 4.39 1.42
N ASP A 56 -16.44 3.66 2.52
CA ASP A 56 -17.76 3.26 3.01
C ASP A 56 -18.54 4.44 3.62
N ARG A 57 -17.82 5.43 4.16
CA ARG A 57 -18.41 6.57 4.86
C ARG A 57 -18.65 7.79 3.96
N ASN A 58 -18.06 7.81 2.76
CA ASN A 58 -18.16 8.94 1.85
C ASN A 58 -18.74 8.52 0.50
N ARG A 59 -19.46 9.43 -0.14
CA ARG A 59 -19.93 9.29 -1.52
C ARG A 59 -19.36 10.43 -2.33
N PHE A 60 -18.43 10.11 -3.22
CA PHE A 60 -17.76 11.09 -4.07
C PHE A 60 -18.59 11.38 -5.32
N ARG A 61 -18.71 12.66 -5.66
CA ARG A 61 -19.42 13.10 -6.88
C ARG A 61 -18.49 13.13 -8.10
N SER A 62 -17.18 13.11 -7.87
CA SER A 62 -16.17 13.16 -8.93
C SER A 62 -14.89 12.40 -8.56
N HIS A 63 -14.13 11.99 -9.56
CA HIS A 63 -12.82 11.36 -9.34
C HIS A 63 -11.81 12.29 -8.68
N SER A 64 -11.85 13.60 -8.97
CA SER A 64 -10.96 14.58 -8.34
C SER A 64 -11.21 14.68 -6.83
N GLU A 65 -12.47 14.68 -6.42
CA GLU A 65 -12.87 14.66 -5.01
C GLU A 65 -12.40 13.39 -4.31
N ALA A 66 -12.61 12.21 -4.92
CA ALA A 66 -12.11 10.95 -4.39
C ALA A 66 -10.58 10.96 -4.24
N ARG A 67 -9.86 11.48 -5.23
CA ARG A 67 -8.39 11.58 -5.19
C ARG A 67 -7.91 12.48 -4.07
N MET A 68 -8.55 13.64 -3.86
CA MET A 68 -8.21 14.55 -2.76
C MET A 68 -8.53 13.93 -1.40
N ALA A 69 -9.66 13.22 -1.29
CA ALA A 69 -10.04 12.54 -0.06
C ALA A 69 -9.04 11.43 0.31
N VAL A 70 -8.62 10.63 -0.67
CA VAL A 70 -7.57 9.60 -0.48
C VAL A 70 -6.25 10.25 -0.08
N PHE A 71 -5.84 11.33 -0.74
CA PHE A 71 -4.63 12.07 -0.38
C PHE A 71 -4.68 12.60 1.05
N SER A 72 -5.78 13.25 1.43
CA SER A 72 -5.99 13.76 2.78
C SER A 72 -6.03 12.65 3.82
N PHE A 73 -6.55 11.48 3.47
CA PHE A 73 -6.56 10.32 4.36
C PHE A 73 -5.15 9.78 4.60
N ILE A 74 -4.36 9.63 3.52
CA ILE A 74 -3.00 9.10 3.61
C ILE A 74 -2.07 10.07 4.34
N GLU A 75 -1.98 11.30 3.87
CA GLU A 75 -1.02 12.31 4.38
C GLU A 75 -1.50 12.99 5.66
N GLY A 76 -2.81 13.18 5.81
CA GLY A 76 -3.37 13.92 6.95
C GLY A 76 -3.64 13.05 8.17
N PHE A 77 -3.93 11.76 7.98
CA PHE A 77 -4.34 10.88 9.08
C PHE A 77 -3.49 9.61 9.18
N TYR A 78 -3.39 8.84 8.10
CA TYR A 78 -2.76 7.51 8.13
C TYR A 78 -1.27 7.58 8.50
N ASN A 79 -0.48 8.29 7.71
CA ASN A 79 0.98 8.41 7.92
C ASN A 79 1.36 9.12 9.23
N PRO A 80 0.76 10.27 9.61
CA PRO A 80 1.20 11.00 10.79
C PRO A 80 0.60 10.49 12.10
N SER A 81 -0.65 10.01 12.09
CA SER A 81 -1.43 9.86 13.34
C SER A 81 -1.89 8.42 13.62
N ARG A 82 -1.98 7.56 12.59
CA ARG A 82 -2.56 6.23 12.79
C ARG A 82 -1.59 5.29 13.48
N ARG A 83 -1.98 4.78 14.64
CA ARG A 83 -1.15 3.85 15.42
C ARG A 83 -1.35 2.43 14.94
N HIS A 84 -0.27 1.71 14.72
CA HIS A 84 -0.29 0.29 14.34
C HIS A 84 0.25 -0.57 15.48
N SER A 85 -0.52 -1.59 15.91
CA SER A 85 -0.08 -2.54 16.92
C SER A 85 1.21 -3.26 16.53
N ALA A 86 1.37 -3.57 15.24
CA ALA A 86 2.58 -4.16 14.67
C ALA A 86 3.82 -3.25 14.77
N LEU A 87 3.64 -1.93 14.86
CA LEU A 87 4.72 -0.94 14.98
C LEU A 87 4.92 -0.49 16.44
N GLY A 88 4.38 -1.22 17.42
CA GLY A 88 4.46 -0.83 18.83
C GLY A 88 3.58 0.37 19.17
N TYR A 89 2.43 0.52 18.48
CA TYR A 89 1.52 1.65 18.61
C TYR A 89 2.09 3.01 18.18
N LEU A 90 3.12 3.00 17.33
CA LEU A 90 3.63 4.19 16.66
C LEU A 90 2.91 4.44 15.34
N SER A 91 2.91 5.69 14.88
CA SER A 91 2.51 5.99 13.51
C SER A 91 3.61 5.61 12.51
N PRO A 92 3.28 5.39 11.22
CA PRO A 92 4.28 5.07 10.21
C PRO A 92 5.43 6.10 10.16
N ILE A 93 5.12 7.40 10.23
CA ILE A 93 6.13 8.47 10.24
C ILE A 93 6.98 8.42 11.51
N GLU A 94 6.38 8.18 12.68
CA GLU A 94 7.13 8.07 13.94
C GLU A 94 8.06 6.86 13.94
N TYR A 95 7.58 5.73 13.42
CA TYR A 95 8.37 4.52 13.28
C TYR A 95 9.55 4.72 12.32
N GLU A 96 9.32 5.31 11.15
CA GLU A 96 10.39 5.64 10.19
C GLU A 96 11.41 6.61 10.78
N ARG A 97 10.95 7.68 11.46
CA ARG A 97 11.85 8.65 12.11
C ARG A 97 12.74 7.97 13.14
N LYS A 98 12.16 7.12 13.99
CA LYS A 98 12.92 6.37 15.01
C LYS A 98 13.92 5.40 14.39
N HIS A 99 13.57 4.76 13.27
CA HIS A 99 14.47 3.88 12.52
C HIS A 99 15.57 4.61 11.76
N LEU A 100 15.35 5.87 11.36
CA LEU A 100 16.35 6.73 10.73
C LEU A 100 17.35 7.29 11.75
N GLU A 101 16.91 7.59 12.98
CA GLU A 101 17.79 8.04 14.07
C GLU A 101 18.71 6.93 14.62
N LEU A 102 18.36 5.67 14.36
CA LEU A 102 19.14 4.48 14.76
C LEU A 102 20.15 4.02 13.68
N LYS A 103 20.23 4.72 12.55
CA LYS A 103 21.22 4.50 11.49
C LYS A 103 22.30 5.56 11.51
#